data_AF-A0A212K9S5-F1
#
_entry.id   AF-A0A212K9S5-F1
#
_cell.length_a   1.000
_cell.length_b   1.000
_cell.length_c   1.000
_cell.angle_alpha   90.00
_cell.angle_beta   90.00
_cell.angle_gamma   90.00
#
_symmetry.space_group_name_H-M   'P 1'
#
loop_
_entity.id
_entity.type
_entity.pdbx_description
1 polymer ?
#
loop_
_entity_poly.entity_id
_entity_poly.type
_entity_poly.pdbx_seq_one_letter_code
_entity_poly.pdbx_strand_id
1 'polypeptide(L)'
;MRDPCITGSTSLSQAVLIAFAVTTILFAAIQYGAVSIGLPLPGENFVVPISFATVFGAFIFGIGMVISGGCGSGTLMRVGEGFAMQWLSLFFFVVGSLVGAAHFGWWKENFIVHGPKIFLPDIFGWTGAVVVQLLIILCLYRASMLWEQKKMGTGE
;
A
#
# COMPACT_ATOMS: atom_id res chain seq x y z
N MET A 1 4.84 -10.02 7.01
CA MET A 1 5.39 -10.28 8.37
C MET A 1 5.83 -11.73 8.58
N ARG A 2 6.07 -12.51 7.51
CA ARG A 2 6.54 -13.90 7.65
C ARG A 2 7.98 -13.94 8.18
N ASP A 3 8.87 -13.14 7.61
CA ASP A 3 10.30 -13.16 7.92
C ASP A 3 10.64 -12.68 9.35
N PRO A 4 10.08 -11.57 9.88
CA PRO A 4 10.33 -11.18 11.28
C PRO A 4 9.91 -12.24 12.31
N CYS A 5 8.84 -12.99 12.01
CA CYS A 5 8.36 -14.06 12.88
C CYS A 5 9.21 -15.33 12.78
N ILE A 6 9.58 -15.75 11.55
CA ILE A 6 10.26 -17.04 11.30
C ILE A 6 11.79 -16.91 11.36
N THR A 7 12.38 -15.94 10.67
CA THR A 7 13.84 -15.77 10.56
C THR A 7 14.40 -14.69 11.49
N GLY A 8 13.53 -13.85 12.06
CA GLY A 8 13.94 -12.70 12.88
C GLY A 8 14.47 -11.52 12.07
N SER A 9 14.61 -11.66 10.74
CA SER A 9 15.07 -10.61 9.84
C SER A 9 13.96 -9.63 9.49
N THR A 10 14.29 -8.34 9.56
CA THR A 10 13.36 -7.26 9.22
C THR A 10 13.77 -6.46 7.99
N SER A 11 14.88 -6.84 7.33
CA SER A 11 15.41 -6.19 6.13
C SER A 11 14.37 -5.89 5.04
N LEU A 12 13.51 -6.86 4.69
CA LEU A 12 12.44 -6.64 3.70
C LEU A 12 11.39 -5.63 4.17
N SER A 13 11.04 -5.65 5.46
CA SER A 13 10.07 -4.70 6.02
C SER A 13 10.66 -3.29 6.10
N GLN A 14 11.94 -3.19 6.47
CA GLN A 14 12.69 -1.95 6.48
C GLN A 14 12.83 -1.33 5.08
N ALA A 15 13.13 -2.15 4.06
CA ALA A 15 13.21 -1.68 2.68
C ALA A 15 11.89 -1.07 2.19
N VAL A 16 10.76 -1.71 2.51
CA VAL A 16 9.42 -1.19 2.19
C VAL A 16 9.12 0.11 2.94
N LEU A 17 9.49 0.22 4.22
CA LEU A 17 9.32 1.44 5.01
C LEU A 17 10.15 2.61 4.44
N ILE A 18 11.39 2.36 4.02
CA ILE A 18 12.24 3.37 3.38
C ILE A 18 11.63 3.79 2.03
N ALA A 19 11.16 2.84 1.23
CA ALA A 19 10.47 3.13 -0.02
C ALA A 19 9.24 4.03 0.21
N PHE A 20 8.43 3.75 1.25
CA PHE A 20 7.31 4.62 1.63
C PHE A 20 7.74 6.01 2.10
N ALA A 21 8.86 6.13 2.83
CA ALA A 21 9.37 7.43 3.24
C ALA A 21 9.78 8.27 2.01
N VAL A 22 10.53 7.69 1.08
CA VAL A 22 10.99 8.36 -0.14
C VAL A 22 9.81 8.75 -1.03
N THR A 23 8.85 7.84 -1.25
CA THR A 23 7.67 8.15 -2.07
C THR A 23 6.80 9.23 -1.41
N THR A 24 6.63 9.21 -0.09
CA THR A 24 5.90 10.27 0.64
C THR A 24 6.51 11.64 0.38
N ILE A 25 7.83 11.78 0.50
CA ILE A 25 8.53 13.06 0.27
C ILE A 25 8.38 13.51 -1.19
N LEU A 26 8.57 12.60 -2.14
CA LEU A 26 8.49 12.93 -3.57
C LEU A 26 7.07 13.34 -3.98
N PHE A 27 6.05 12.59 -3.58
CA PHE A 27 4.66 12.93 -3.85
C PHE A 27 4.23 14.22 -3.14
N ALA A 28 4.74 14.48 -1.94
CA ALA A 28 4.48 15.74 -1.24
C ALA A 28 5.08 16.93 -1.99
N ALA A 29 6.32 16.82 -2.48
CA ALA A 29 6.99 17.86 -3.26
C ALA A 29 6.25 18.16 -4.57
N ILE A 30 5.81 17.12 -5.30
CA ILE A 30 5.07 17.26 -6.55
C ILE A 30 3.72 17.96 -6.32
N GLN A 31 2.97 17.53 -5.32
CA GLN A 31 1.65 18.09 -5.06
C GLN A 31 1.73 19.52 -4.50
N TYR A 32 2.71 19.83 -3.62
CA TYR A 32 2.97 21.20 -3.17
C TYR A 32 3.41 22.12 -4.33
N GLY A 33 4.23 21.59 -5.24
CA GLY A 33 4.61 22.29 -6.47
C GLY A 33 3.41 22.61 -7.36
N ALA A 34 2.46 21.68 -7.52
CA ALA A 34 1.26 21.92 -8.31
C ALA A 34 0.32 22.96 -7.69
N VAL A 35 0.13 22.90 -6.37
CA VAL A 35 -0.72 23.86 -5.62
C VAL A 35 -0.13 25.27 -5.65
N SER A 36 1.19 25.41 -5.53
CA SER A 36 1.84 26.72 -5.53
C SER A 36 1.76 27.45 -6.88
N ILE A 37 1.52 26.71 -7.97
CA ILE A 37 1.31 27.25 -9.33
C ILE A 37 -0.20 27.45 -9.63
N GLY A 38 -1.09 27.15 -8.67
CA GLY A 38 -2.54 27.34 -8.79
C GLY A 38 -3.24 26.26 -9.64
N LEU A 39 -2.60 25.12 -9.89
CA LEU A 39 -3.25 23.97 -10.52
C LEU A 39 -4.08 23.19 -9.49
N PRO A 40 -5.17 22.51 -9.92
CA PRO A 40 -5.93 21.62 -9.06
C PRO A 40 -5.02 20.53 -8.49
N LEU A 41 -5.33 20.08 -7.27
CA LEU A 41 -4.49 19.11 -6.57
C LEU A 41 -4.34 17.83 -7.41
N PRO A 42 -3.12 17.43 -7.78
CA PRO A 42 -2.91 16.18 -8.50
C PRO A 42 -3.35 15.02 -7.62
N GLY A 43 -4.48 14.38 -7.96
CA GLY A 43 -4.99 13.21 -7.22
C GLY A 43 -6.13 13.46 -6.24
N GLU A 44 -6.71 14.67 -6.17
CA GLU A 44 -7.90 14.96 -5.35
C GLU A 44 -9.08 14.01 -5.64
N ASN A 45 -9.23 13.62 -6.91
CA ASN A 45 -10.25 12.67 -7.36
C ASN A 45 -9.96 11.20 -6.99
N PHE A 46 -8.76 10.88 -6.49
CA PHE A 46 -8.35 9.55 -6.04
C PHE A 46 -8.46 9.37 -4.52
N VAL A 47 -9.01 10.37 -3.81
CA VAL A 47 -9.36 10.24 -2.39
C VAL A 47 -10.64 9.43 -2.29
N VAL A 48 -10.48 8.12 -2.28
CA VAL A 48 -11.59 7.18 -2.16
C VAL A 48 -12.07 7.17 -0.69
N PRO A 49 -13.38 7.30 -0.44
CA PRO A 49 -13.90 7.23 0.91
C PRO A 49 -13.63 5.85 1.54
N ILE A 50 -13.26 5.87 2.82
CA ILE A 50 -13.03 4.65 3.59
C ILE A 50 -14.40 4.02 3.85
N SER A 51 -14.60 2.78 3.39
CA SER A 51 -15.87 2.07 3.53
C SER A 51 -15.65 0.65 4.05
N PHE A 52 -16.67 0.04 4.65
CA PHE A 52 -16.59 -1.37 5.07
C PHE A 52 -16.28 -2.30 3.90
N ALA A 53 -16.69 -1.92 2.68
CA ALA A 53 -16.35 -2.61 1.45
C ALA A 53 -14.83 -2.74 1.23
N THR A 54 -14.03 -1.71 1.58
CA THR A 54 -12.57 -1.79 1.42
C THR A 54 -11.93 -2.76 2.40
N VAL A 55 -12.47 -2.90 3.61
CA VAL A 55 -11.98 -3.87 4.60
C VAL A 55 -12.25 -5.29 4.14
N PHE A 56 -13.49 -5.56 3.68
CA PHE A 56 -13.87 -6.87 3.18
C PHE A 56 -13.10 -7.24 1.89
N GLY A 57 -12.94 -6.29 0.98
CA GLY A 57 -12.14 -6.45 -0.23
C GLY A 57 -10.66 -6.74 0.08
N ALA A 58 -10.06 -6.03 1.03
CA ALA A 58 -8.68 -6.26 1.45
C ALA A 58 -8.48 -7.66 2.04
N PHE A 59 -9.47 -8.17 2.78
CA PHE A 59 -9.41 -9.53 3.34
C PHE A 59 -9.46 -10.61 2.26
N ILE A 60 -10.42 -10.52 1.32
CA ILE A 60 -10.52 -11.47 0.20
C ILE A 60 -9.27 -11.40 -0.69
N PHE A 61 -8.79 -10.19 -0.97
CA PHE A 61 -7.56 -9.98 -1.73
C PHE A 61 -6.34 -10.62 -1.03
N GLY A 62 -6.25 -10.48 0.29
CA GLY A 62 -5.23 -11.12 1.12
C GLY A 62 -5.26 -12.64 1.01
N ILE A 63 -6.44 -13.26 1.10
CA ILE A 63 -6.61 -14.71 0.91
C ILE A 63 -6.16 -15.12 -0.50
N GLY A 64 -6.56 -14.35 -1.52
CA GLY A 64 -6.16 -14.57 -2.91
C GLY A 64 -4.63 -14.55 -3.10
N MET A 65 -3.94 -13.58 -2.48
CA MET A 65 -2.46 -13.51 -2.53
C MET A 65 -1.79 -14.74 -1.92
N VAL A 66 -2.33 -15.29 -0.83
CA VAL A 66 -1.78 -16.49 -0.19
C VAL A 66 -1.98 -17.72 -1.10
N ILE A 67 -3.16 -17.88 -1.69
CA ILE A 67 -3.47 -19.00 -2.61
C ILE A 67 -2.63 -18.90 -3.89
N SER A 68 -2.47 -17.70 -4.44
CA SER A 68 -1.66 -17.39 -5.63
C SER A 68 -0.16 -17.60 -5.41
N GLY A 69 0.30 -17.59 -4.15
CA GLY A 69 1.72 -17.68 -3.82
C GLY A 69 2.51 -16.42 -4.22
N GLY A 70 1.84 -15.28 -4.37
CA GLY A 70 2.44 -14.01 -4.77
C GLY A 70 1.46 -12.83 -4.74
N CYS A 71 2.00 -11.61 -4.70
CA CYS A 71 1.24 -10.40 -5.01
C CYS A 71 1.18 -10.19 -6.52
N GLY A 72 0.24 -9.36 -7.03
CA GLY A 72 0.08 -9.14 -8.47
C GLY A 72 1.36 -8.77 -9.22
N SER A 73 2.22 -7.93 -8.64
CA SER A 73 3.53 -7.57 -9.22
C SER A 73 4.52 -8.74 -9.21
N GLY A 74 4.57 -9.53 -8.13
CA GLY A 74 5.38 -10.75 -8.05
C GLY A 74 4.91 -11.83 -9.03
N THR A 75 3.60 -11.92 -9.27
CA THR A 75 3.00 -12.79 -10.29
C THR A 75 3.51 -12.44 -11.68
N LEU A 76 3.51 -11.15 -12.04
CA LEU A 76 4.03 -10.67 -13.32
C LEU A 76 5.52 -10.96 -13.49
N MET A 77 6.35 -10.73 -12.45
CA MET A 77 7.78 -11.04 -12.52
C MET A 77 8.03 -12.54 -12.74
N ARG A 78 7.36 -13.42 -11.97
CA ARG A 78 7.55 -14.87 -12.09
C ARG A 78 7.01 -15.46 -13.40
N VAL A 79 5.98 -14.84 -13.97
CA VAL A 79 5.55 -15.15 -15.36
C VAL A 79 6.67 -14.82 -16.34
N GLY A 80 7.34 -13.68 -16.18
CA GLY A 80 8.52 -13.28 -16.97
C GLY A 80 9.72 -14.21 -16.80
N GLU A 81 9.89 -14.79 -15.61
CA GLU A 81 10.92 -15.83 -15.33
C GLU A 81 10.55 -17.22 -15.88
N GLY A 82 9.36 -17.39 -16.46
CA GLY A 82 8.93 -18.65 -17.09
C GLY A 82 8.18 -19.63 -16.18
N PHE A 83 7.73 -19.22 -14.99
CA PHE A 83 6.96 -20.09 -14.11
C PHE A 83 5.54 -20.32 -14.65
N ALA A 84 5.30 -21.49 -15.26
CA ALA A 84 4.01 -21.85 -15.85
C ALA A 84 2.82 -21.81 -14.87
N MET A 85 3.04 -22.13 -13.59
CA MET A 85 2.01 -22.03 -12.55
C MET A 85 1.46 -20.60 -12.41
N GLN A 86 2.32 -19.60 -12.64
CA GLN A 86 1.98 -18.19 -12.46
C GLN A 86 1.20 -17.61 -13.63
N TRP A 87 1.28 -18.24 -14.81
CA TRP A 87 0.45 -17.88 -15.96
C TRP A 87 -1.04 -18.08 -15.67
N LEU A 88 -1.38 -19.17 -14.99
CA LEU A 88 -2.76 -19.45 -14.59
C LEU A 88 -3.26 -18.41 -13.59
N SER A 89 -2.44 -18.08 -12.59
CA SER A 89 -2.78 -17.03 -11.61
C SER A 89 -2.97 -15.67 -12.29
N LEU A 90 -2.14 -15.34 -13.29
CA LEU A 90 -2.26 -14.07 -14.03
C LEU A 90 -3.55 -14.02 -14.84
N PHE A 91 -3.93 -15.12 -15.49
CA PHE A 91 -5.19 -15.20 -16.25
C PHE A 91 -6.40 -14.92 -15.37
N PHE A 92 -6.54 -15.62 -14.24
CA PHE A 92 -7.66 -15.39 -13.32
C PHE A 92 -7.59 -14.01 -12.65
N PHE A 93 -6.39 -13.47 -12.42
CA PHE A 93 -6.23 -12.10 -11.93
C PHE A 93 -6.78 -11.07 -12.93
N VAL A 94 -6.52 -11.24 -14.23
CA VAL A 94 -7.04 -10.36 -15.30
C VAL A 94 -8.56 -10.50 -15.42
N VAL A 95 -9.08 -11.73 -15.49
CA VAL A 95 -10.53 -11.97 -15.57
C VAL A 95 -11.25 -11.40 -14.34
N GLY A 96 -10.74 -11.68 -13.13
CA GLY A 96 -11.30 -11.16 -11.89
C GLY A 96 -11.25 -9.63 -11.82
N SER A 97 -10.18 -9.00 -12.33
CA SER A 97 -10.05 -7.53 -12.38
C SER A 97 -11.06 -6.91 -13.34
N LEU A 98 -11.33 -7.54 -14.49
CA LEU A 98 -12.34 -7.09 -15.46
C LEU A 98 -13.76 -7.18 -14.88
N VAL A 99 -14.09 -8.30 -14.24
CA VAL A 99 -15.37 -8.48 -13.55
C VAL A 99 -15.53 -7.47 -12.41
N GLY A 100 -14.47 -7.28 -11.62
CA GLY A 100 -14.42 -6.28 -10.56
C GLY A 100 -14.65 -4.86 -11.09
N ALA A 101 -14.03 -4.49 -12.22
CA ALA A 101 -14.21 -3.19 -12.86
C ALA A 101 -15.65 -3.00 -13.37
N ALA A 102 -16.27 -4.03 -13.95
CA ALA A 102 -17.66 -3.98 -14.40
C ALA A 102 -18.65 -3.79 -13.23
N HIS A 103 -18.43 -4.49 -12.11
CA HIS A 103 -19.28 -4.37 -10.91
C HIS A 103 -18.90 -3.17 -10.00
N PHE A 104 -17.83 -2.45 -10.31
CA PHE A 104 -17.34 -1.34 -9.50
C PHE A 104 -18.36 -0.20 -9.41
N GLY A 105 -19.12 0.07 -10.47
CA GLY A 105 -20.17 1.09 -10.47
C GLY A 105 -21.26 0.81 -9.41
N TRP A 106 -21.74 -0.43 -9.36
CA TRP A 106 -22.74 -0.87 -8.39
C TRP A 106 -22.22 -0.86 -6.94
N TRP A 107 -20.98 -1.31 -6.73
CA TRP A 107 -20.32 -1.24 -5.42
C TRP A 107 -20.10 0.20 -4.97
N LYS A 108 -19.77 1.10 -5.91
CA LYS A 108 -19.55 2.50 -5.62
C LYS A 108 -20.81 3.14 -5.06
N GLU A 109 -21.92 3.02 -5.78
CA GLU A 109 -23.19 3.67 -5.43
C GLU A 109 -23.83 3.14 -4.13
N ASN A 110 -23.74 1.84 -3.85
CA ASN A 110 -24.42 1.24 -2.70
C ASN A 110 -23.60 1.24 -1.40
N PHE A 111 -22.27 1.14 -1.49
CA PHE A 111 -21.43 0.89 -0.30
C PHE A 111 -20.31 1.93 -0.08
N ILE A 112 -19.84 2.58 -1.14
CA ILE A 112 -18.65 3.46 -1.07
C ILE A 112 -19.05 4.93 -0.84
N VAL A 113 -20.20 5.38 -1.35
CA VAL A 113 -20.64 6.79 -1.24
C VAL A 113 -20.84 7.26 0.21
N HIS A 114 -21.21 6.37 1.14
CA HIS A 114 -21.49 6.73 2.54
C HIS A 114 -20.26 6.87 3.44
N GLY A 115 -19.05 6.61 2.93
CA GLY A 115 -17.82 6.75 3.72
C GLY A 115 -17.33 8.20 3.79
N PRO A 116 -16.79 8.66 4.93
CA PRO A 116 -16.16 9.97 5.01
C PRO A 116 -14.89 10.01 4.13
N LYS A 117 -14.78 11.02 3.26
CA LYS A 117 -13.55 11.32 2.54
C LYS A 117 -12.64 12.12 3.48
N ILE A 118 -11.68 11.47 4.10
CA ILE A 118 -10.75 12.12 5.03
C ILE A 118 -9.46 12.41 4.27
N PHE A 119 -9.23 13.67 3.94
CA PHE A 119 -7.97 14.12 3.35
C PHE A 119 -7.11 14.76 4.45
N LEU A 120 -6.06 14.05 4.88
CA LEU A 120 -5.17 14.52 5.96
C LEU A 120 -4.58 15.94 5.76
N PRO A 121 -4.21 16.38 4.53
CA PRO A 121 -3.70 17.72 4.29
C PRO A 121 -4.69 18.86 4.58
N ASP A 122 -6.00 18.59 4.52
CA ASP A 122 -7.06 19.59 4.73
C ASP A 122 -7.29 19.90 6.22
N ILE A 123 -6.85 18.99 7.10
CA ILE A 123 -7.06 19.07 8.55
C ILE A 123 -5.79 19.54 9.28
N PHE A 124 -4.61 19.10 8.82
CA PHE A 124 -3.32 19.35 9.47
C PHE A 124 -2.36 20.28 8.69
N GLY A 125 -2.75 20.70 7.50
CA GLY A 125 -1.87 21.40 6.57
C GLY A 125 -0.89 20.46 5.88
N TRP A 126 -0.45 20.86 4.68
CA TRP A 126 0.50 20.12 3.83
C TRP A 126 1.76 19.67 4.58
N THR A 127 2.33 20.56 5.38
CA THR A 127 3.55 20.29 6.17
C THR A 127 3.26 19.39 7.37
N GLY A 128 2.12 19.57 8.06
CA GLY A 128 1.73 18.75 9.20
C GLY A 128 1.46 17.29 8.82
N ALA A 129 0.76 17.05 7.70
CA ALA A 129 0.48 15.71 7.21
C ALA A 129 1.76 14.93 6.86
N VAL A 130 2.72 15.59 6.20
CA VAL A 130 4.01 14.97 5.85
C VAL A 130 4.84 14.67 7.10
N VAL A 131 4.91 15.60 8.06
CA VAL A 131 5.66 15.41 9.30
C VAL A 131 5.09 14.26 10.13
N VAL A 132 3.75 14.17 10.28
CA VAL A 132 3.10 13.08 11.00
C VAL A 132 3.35 11.74 10.30
N GLN A 133 3.23 11.69 8.98
CA GLN A 133 3.49 10.48 8.20
C GLN A 133 4.94 10.00 8.34
N LEU A 134 5.91 10.91 8.23
CA LEU A 134 7.33 10.59 8.41
C LEU A 134 7.63 10.15 9.84
N LEU A 135 6.99 10.75 10.85
CA LEU A 135 7.13 10.32 12.25
C LEU A 135 6.62 8.91 12.46
N ILE A 136 5.46 8.56 11.90
CA ILE A 136 4.91 7.20 11.98
C ILE A 136 5.87 6.20 11.32
N ILE A 137 6.35 6.50 10.11
CA ILE A 137 7.30 5.63 9.40
C ILE A 137 8.60 5.49 10.21
N LEU A 138 9.12 6.57 10.79
CA LEU A 138 10.32 6.55 11.62
C LEU A 138 10.13 5.71 12.88
N CYS A 139 8.99 5.84 13.56
CA CYS A 139 8.65 5.03 14.73
C CYS A 139 8.57 3.54 14.37
N LEU A 140 7.91 3.20 13.26
CA LEU A 140 7.83 1.82 12.77
C LEU A 140 9.20 1.27 12.36
N TYR A 141 10.04 2.09 11.72
CA TYR A 141 11.39 1.71 11.33
C TYR A 141 12.27 1.45 12.55
N ARG A 142 12.24 2.34 13.55
CA ARG A 142 12.95 2.15 14.83
C ARG A 142 12.46 0.91 15.57
N ALA A 143 11.15 0.70 15.64
CA ALA A 143 10.58 -0.51 16.24
C ALA A 143 11.06 -1.78 15.52
N SER A 144 11.10 -1.76 14.18
CA SER A 144 11.61 -2.87 13.37
C SER A 144 13.08 -3.16 13.66
N MET A 145 13.93 -2.13 13.72
CA MET A 145 15.36 -2.28 14.03
C MET A 145 15.58 -2.81 15.44
N LEU A 146 14.87 -2.29 16.44
CA LEU A 146 14.99 -2.75 17.83
C LEU A 146 14.56 -4.21 17.97
N TRP A 147 13.56 -4.63 17.20
CA TRP A 147 13.11 -6.02 17.19
C TRP A 147 14.13 -6.95 16.54
N GLU A 148 14.74 -6.52 15.43
CA GLU A 148 15.82 -7.24 14.76
C GLU A 148 17.04 -7.39 15.67
N GLN A 149 17.49 -6.31 16.32
CA GLN A 149 18.59 -6.33 17.28
C GLN A 149 18.32 -7.27 18.47
N LYS A 150 17.10 -7.26 19.02
CA LYS A 150 16.72 -8.17 20.11
C LYS A 150 16.69 -9.64 19.70
N LYS A 151 16.30 -9.96 18.45
CA LYS A 151 16.16 -11.35 17.99
C LYS A 151 17.45 -11.93 17.41
N MET A 152 18.27 -11.12 16.72
CA MET A 152 19.53 -11.60 16.12
C MET A 152 20.71 -11.58 17.10
N GLY A 153 20.55 -10.95 18.27
CA GLY A 153 21.67 -10.65 19.15
C GLY A 153 22.51 -9.52 18.54
N THR A 154 22.87 -8.54 19.35
CA THR A 154 23.79 -7.49 18.96
C THR A 154 25.04 -8.13 18.38
N GLY A 155 25.25 -7.98 17.07
CA GLY A 155 26.55 -8.23 16.45
C GLY A 155 27.49 -7.08 16.81
N GLU A 156 27.79 -6.96 18.10
CA GLU A 156 28.94 -6.23 18.66
C GLU A 156 29.51 -7.09 19.80
#